data_AF-A0A2V5YXR6-F1
#
_entry.id   AF-A0A2V5YXR6-F1
#
_cell.length_a   1.000
_cell.length_b   1.000
_cell.length_c   1.000
_cell.angle_alpha   90.00
_cell.angle_beta   90.00
_cell.angle_gamma   90.00
#
_symmetry.space_group_name_H-M   'P 1'
#
loop_
_entity.id
_entity.type
_entity.pdbx_description
1 polymer ?
#
loop_
_entity_poly.entity_id
_entity_poly.type
_entity_poly.pdbx_seq_one_letter_code
_entity_poly.pdbx_strand_id
1 'polypeptide(L)' 'MTCIGKVSKGKVVLPDGVNLPDGTAVRVDTIEVESASRPALNPKFSQFIGMADDLPSDLAENLDHYLHGHPKK' A
#
# COMPACT_ATOMS: atom_id res chain seq x y z
N MET A 1 23.42 -19.54 1.52
CA MET A 1 21.95 -19.38 1.45
C MET A 1 21.58 -18.21 2.35
N THR A 2 20.85 -17.22 1.84
CA THR A 2 20.35 -16.09 2.64
C THR A 2 18.84 -16.21 2.70
N CYS A 3 18.27 -16.18 3.90
CA CYS A 3 16.83 -16.23 4.11
C CYS A 3 16.42 -15.10 5.05
N ILE A 4 15.20 -14.59 4.87
CA ILE A 4 14.65 -13.52 5.69
C ILE A 4 13.57 -14.14 6.57
N GLY A 5 13.87 -14.25 7.86
CA GLY A 5 12.91 -14.68 8.87
C GLY A 5 12.22 -13.49 9.52
N LYS A 6 11.09 -13.74 10.20
CA LYS A 6 10.41 -12.74 11.03
C LYS A 6 10.60 -13.07 12.50
N VAL A 7 10.83 -12.05 13.33
CA VAL A 7 10.87 -12.25 14.77
C VAL A 7 9.44 -12.40 15.30
N SER A 8 9.16 -13.50 15.98
CA SER A 8 7.91 -13.75 16.70
C SER A 8 8.21 -14.24 18.10
N LYS A 9 7.73 -13.52 19.13
CA LYS A 9 7.97 -13.84 20.55
C LYS A 9 9.45 -14.02 20.90
N GLY A 10 10.31 -13.17 20.36
CA GLY A 10 11.77 -13.21 20.59
C GLY A 10 12.50 -14.35 19.87
N LYS A 11 11.83 -15.12 19.01
CA LYS A 11 12.45 -16.16 18.17
C LYS A 11 12.39 -15.75 16.70
N VAL A 12 13.47 -15.99 15.95
CA VAL A 12 13.47 -15.81 14.49
C VAL A 12 12.76 -17.02 13.86
N VAL A 13 11.63 -16.77 13.21
CA VAL A 13 10.87 -17.78 12.47
C VAL A 13 11.31 -17.75 11.02
N LEU A 14 11.85 -18.86 10.54
CA LEU A 14 12.24 -19.04 9.15
C LEU A 14 11.01 -19.24 8.25
N PRO A 15 11.04 -18.79 6.99
CA PRO A 15 9.96 -19.02 6.04
C PRO A 15 9.83 -20.50 5.69
N ASP A 16 8.63 -20.89 5.26
CA ASP A 16 8.32 -22.28 4.87
C ASP A 16 9.29 -22.79 3.79
N GLY A 17 9.77 -24.02 3.96
CA GLY A 17 10.71 -24.67 3.05
C GLY A 17 12.20 -24.44 3.37
N VAL A 18 12.53 -23.58 4.34
CA VAL A 18 13.91 -23.45 4.85
C VAL A 18 14.07 -24.31 6.10
N ASN A 19 14.84 -25.40 5.98
CA ASN A 19 15.13 -26.28 7.10
C ASN A 19 16.65 -26.26 7.38
N LEU A 20 17.04 -25.76 8.55
CA LEU A 20 18.43 -25.75 9.00
C LEU A 20 18.64 -26.90 9.99
N PRO A 21 19.70 -27.71 9.83
CA PRO A 21 20.01 -28.77 10.78
C PRO A 21 20.24 -28.23 12.20
N ASP A 22 19.87 -29.03 13.20
CA ASP A 22 20.14 -28.71 14.61
C ASP A 22 21.63 -28.44 14.83
N GLY A 23 21.95 -27.38 15.57
CA GLY A 23 23.32 -26.96 15.85
C GLY A 23 23.97 -26.08 14.78
N THR A 24 23.26 -25.70 13.72
CA THR A 24 23.77 -24.76 12.71
C THR A 24 23.97 -23.38 13.31
N ALA A 25 25.21 -22.88 13.31
CA ALA A 25 25.51 -21.50 13.68
C ALA A 25 25.00 -20.53 12.60
N VAL A 26 24.24 -19.50 13.01
CA VAL A 26 23.66 -18.51 12.09
C VAL A 26 24.09 -17.09 12.48
N ARG A 27 24.27 -16.22 11.48
CA ARG A 27 24.42 -14.77 11.67
C ARG A 27 23.07 -14.11 11.44
N VAL A 28 22.63 -13.28 12.38
CA VAL A 28 21.39 -12.52 12.26
C VAL A 28 21.76 -11.08 11.97
N ASP A 29 21.37 -10.61 10.78
CA ASP A 29 21.44 -9.20 10.42
C ASP A 29 20.03 -8.61 10.53
N THR A 30 19.86 -7.56 11.34
CA THR A 30 18.58 -6.86 11.43
C THR A 30 18.35 -6.06 10.15
N ILE A 31 17.29 -6.37 9.44
CA ILE A 31 16.86 -5.61 8.27
C ILE A 31 15.86 -4.58 8.77
N GLU A 32 16.21 -3.30 8.64
CA GLU A 32 15.21 -2.23 8.70
C GLU A 32 14.32 -2.38 7.47
N VAL A 33 13.24 -3.14 7.63
CA VAL A 33 12.12 -3.01 6.73
C VAL A 33 11.59 -1.63 7.05
N GLU A 34 11.91 -0.65 6.20
CA GLU A 34 11.12 0.57 6.10
C GLU A 34 9.69 0.05 6.02
N SER A 35 9.00 0.08 7.16
CA SER A 35 7.57 -0.14 7.18
C SER A 35 7.12 0.92 6.22
N ALA A 36 6.73 0.52 5.03
CA ALA A 36 6.08 1.38 4.08
C ALA A 36 4.73 1.71 4.71
N SER A 37 4.75 2.47 5.81
CA SER A 37 3.83 3.53 6.09
C SER A 37 3.96 4.47 4.90
N ARG A 38 3.47 4.00 3.75
CA ARG A 38 2.89 4.89 2.76
C ARG A 38 1.89 5.64 3.63
N PRO A 39 2.11 6.95 3.84
CA PRO A 39 1.13 7.73 4.57
C PRO A 39 -0.20 7.40 3.91
N ALA A 40 -1.22 7.05 4.70
CA ALA A 40 -2.55 6.87 4.14
C ALA A 40 -2.78 8.07 3.22
N LEU A 41 -3.22 7.85 1.98
CA LEU A 41 -3.50 8.97 1.07
C LEU A 41 -4.67 9.82 1.61
N ASN A 42 -5.50 9.20 2.46
CA ASN A 42 -6.72 9.73 3.03
C ASN A 42 -6.60 11.13 3.70
N PRO A 43 -5.69 11.38 4.66
CA PRO A 43 -5.57 12.69 5.31
C PRO A 43 -5.09 13.79 4.35
N LYS A 44 -4.39 13.45 3.26
CA LYS A 44 -3.93 14.45 2.27
C LYS A 44 -5.05 14.93 1.35
N PHE A 45 -6.05 14.09 1.09
CA PHE A 45 -7.13 14.40 0.17
C PHE A 45 -8.48 14.70 0.84
N SER A 46 -8.56 14.60 2.17
CA SER A 46 -9.79 14.87 2.93
C SER A 46 -10.37 16.26 2.64
N GLN A 47 -9.52 17.26 2.36
CA GLN A 47 -9.94 18.62 2.04
C GLN A 47 -10.71 18.77 0.70
N PHE A 48 -10.61 17.80 -0.20
CA PHE A 48 -11.28 17.84 -1.50
C PHE A 48 -12.63 17.13 -1.50
N ILE A 49 -12.95 16.38 -0.44
CA ILE A 49 -14.22 15.66 -0.33
C ILE A 49 -15.35 16.69 -0.22
N GLY A 50 -16.27 16.67 -1.18
CA GLY A 50 -17.41 17.61 -1.21
C GLY A 50 -17.03 19.05 -1.57
N MET A 51 -15.85 19.30 -2.15
CA MET A 51 -15.40 20.65 -2.51
C MET A 51 -16.17 21.26 -3.69
N ALA A 52 -16.78 20.44 -4.54
CA ALA A 52 -17.50 20.92 -5.72
C ALA A 52 -19.00 20.99 -5.44
N ASP A 53 -19.53 22.21 -5.43
CA ASP A 53 -20.94 22.52 -5.32
C ASP A 53 -21.57 22.69 -6.71
N ASP A 54 -22.89 22.52 -6.80
CA ASP A 54 -23.71 22.81 -7.99
C ASP A 54 -23.29 22.06 -9.28
N LEU A 55 -22.74 20.85 -9.12
CA LEU A 55 -22.39 20.00 -10.25
C LEU A 55 -23.63 19.31 -10.86
N PRO A 56 -23.67 19.16 -12.19
CA PRO A 56 -24.70 18.36 -12.87
C PRO A 56 -24.70 16.92 -12.36
N SER A 57 -25.89 16.35 -12.16
CA SER A 57 -26.04 14.97 -11.68
C SER A 57 -25.47 13.92 -12.64
N ASP A 58 -25.31 14.26 -13.92
CA ASP A 58 -24.80 13.42 -15.00
C ASP A 58 -23.34 13.74 -15.39
N LEU A 59 -22.63 14.56 -14.61
CA LEU A 59 -21.25 14.98 -14.90
C LEU A 59 -20.31 13.78 -15.06
N ALA A 60 -20.44 12.77 -14.21
CA ALA A 60 -19.57 11.58 -14.22
C ALA A 60 -19.69 10.79 -15.53
N GLU A 61 -20.87 10.77 -16.14
CA GLU A 61 -21.14 10.08 -17.40
C GLU A 61 -20.78 10.95 -18.62
N ASN A 62 -20.82 12.27 -18.45
CA ASN A 62 -20.70 13.26 -19.52
C ASN A 62 -19.50 14.21 -19.36
N LEU A 63 -18.36 13.73 -18.86
CA LEU A 63 -17.16 14.55 -18.62
C LEU A 63 -16.73 15.35 -19.87
N ASP A 64 -16.71 14.71 -21.04
CA ASP A 64 -16.31 15.37 -22.30
C ASP A 64 -17.28 16.48 -22.72
N HIS A 65 -18.58 16.35 -22.39
CA HIS A 65 -19.57 17.40 -22.66
C HIS A 65 -19.28 18.63 -21.82
N TYR A 66 -19.06 18.45 -20.51
CA TYR A 66 -18.86 19.56 -19.58
C TYR A 66 -17.46 20.17 -19.67
N LEU A 67 -16.45 19.39 -20.05
CA LEU A 67 -15.07 19.87 -20.17
C LEU A 67 -14.75 20.44 -21.56
N HIS A 68 -15.34 19.89 -22.62
CA HIS A 68 -14.97 20.18 -24.00
C HIS A 68 -16.15 20.58 -24.90
N GLY A 69 -17.39 20.57 -24.40
CA GLY A 69 -18.58 20.97 -25.17
C GLY A 69 -19.06 19.93 -26.18
N HIS A 70 -18.59 18.68 -26.10
CA HIS A 70 -19.09 17.59 -26.96
C HIS A 70 -20.57 17.29 -26.68
N PRO A 71 -21.33 16.71 -27.64
CA PRO A 71 -22.68 16.23 -27.35
C PRO A 71 -22.66 15.16 -26.25
N LYS A 72 -23.71 15.15 -25.41
CA LYS A 72 -23.93 14.11 -24.40
C LYS A 72 -24.09 12.74 -25.07
N LYS A 73 -23.64 11.67 -24.38
CA LYS A 73 -23.75 10.29 -24.87
C LYS A 73 -25.14 9.70 -24.63
#